data_AF-A0A1I6KW54-F1
#
_entry.id   AF-A0A1I6KW54-F1
#
_cell.length_a   1.000
_cell.length_b   1.000
_cell.length_c   1.000
_cell.angle_alpha   90.00
_cell.angle_beta   90.00
_cell.angle_gamma   90.00
#
_symmetry.space_group_name_H-M   'P 1'
#
loop_
_entity.id
_entity.type
_entity.pdbx_description
1 polymer ?
#
loop_
_entity_poly.entity_id
_entity_poly.type
_entity_poly.pdbx_seq_one_letter_code
_entity_poly.pdbx_strand_id
1 'polypeptide(L)'
;MKTIVRALTVLLSLATAAPLLAQTSPPASGRLPIVLPDGKPYADPDLSARGLPEAPYPGTRAPIQWPQLSPVRRLSYEGWWAAVTNRPSAARLNFARALRITPNDRRLLWSYGWAQLNMGEPAMAMAAFQRNLALRPNDRPRWLPMALALTYTAAGERDAAAAWYRTAALSDPMQWGSDHQVLRTTLEWTPQERALVSQLLEYAAQGDRAEPASFARLAER
;
A
#
# COMPACT_ATOMS: atom_id res chain seq x y z
N MET A 1 -66.52 6.13 51.68
CA MET A 1 -66.06 6.26 53.09
C MET A 1 -64.60 5.84 53.18
N LYS A 2 -63.75 6.72 53.72
CA LYS A 2 -62.38 6.51 54.27
C LYS A 2 -61.25 6.24 53.25
N THR A 3 -60.57 7.26 52.72
CA THR A 3 -59.26 7.83 53.18
C THR A 3 -58.23 6.79 53.64
N ILE A 4 -57.03 6.80 53.04
CA ILE A 4 -55.77 7.21 53.69
C ILE A 4 -54.63 7.26 52.65
N VAL A 5 -53.99 8.42 52.65
CA VAL A 5 -52.75 8.82 51.97
C VAL A 5 -51.56 8.10 52.59
N ARG A 6 -50.65 7.55 51.78
CA ARG A 6 -49.24 7.40 52.16
C ARG A 6 -48.32 7.71 51.00
N ALA A 7 -47.71 8.88 51.09
CA ALA A 7 -46.54 9.28 50.33
C ALA A 7 -45.36 8.40 50.73
N LEU A 8 -44.63 7.86 49.75
CA LEU A 8 -43.27 7.37 49.95
C LEU A 8 -42.39 7.93 48.84
N THR A 9 -41.64 8.96 49.22
CA THR A 9 -40.56 9.58 48.48
C THR A 9 -39.42 8.57 48.33
N VAL A 10 -39.03 8.22 47.09
CA VAL A 10 -37.77 7.50 46.84
C VAL A 10 -36.99 8.25 45.76
N LEU A 11 -35.72 8.46 46.07
CA LEU A 11 -34.78 9.37 45.45
C LEU A 11 -34.52 9.07 43.97
N LEU A 12 -34.49 10.14 43.19
CA LEU A 12 -34.04 10.19 41.81
C LEU A 12 -32.51 10.13 41.77
N SER A 13 -31.93 8.98 41.44
CA SER A 13 -30.50 8.86 41.16
C SER A 13 -30.22 9.47 39.78
N LEU A 14 -29.62 10.67 39.76
CA LEU A 14 -29.04 11.27 38.56
C LEU A 14 -27.86 10.42 38.08
N ALA A 15 -28.08 9.55 37.10
CA ALA A 15 -27.01 8.97 36.32
C ALA A 15 -26.45 10.05 35.39
N THR A 16 -25.28 10.59 35.73
CA THR A 16 -24.47 11.45 34.88
C THR A 16 -24.09 10.67 33.62
N ALA A 17 -24.78 10.96 32.51
CA ALA A 17 -24.38 10.51 31.19
C ALA A 17 -23.08 11.23 30.81
N ALA A 18 -21.95 10.55 30.98
CA ALA A 18 -20.69 10.96 30.39
C ALA A 18 -20.86 11.06 28.86
N PRO A 19 -20.30 12.08 28.18
CA PRO A 19 -20.36 12.13 26.74
C PRO A 19 -19.58 10.93 26.22
N LEU A 20 -20.28 10.01 25.56
CA LEU A 20 -19.67 8.95 24.80
C LEU A 20 -18.81 9.66 23.75
N LEU A 21 -17.49 9.64 23.93
CA LEU A 21 -16.55 10.04 22.90
C LEU A 21 -17.02 9.33 21.63
N ALA A 22 -17.36 10.12 20.62
CA ALA A 22 -17.76 9.65 19.32
C ALA A 22 -16.73 8.60 18.90
N GLN A 23 -17.13 7.33 18.96
CA GLN A 23 -16.38 6.26 18.35
C GLN A 23 -16.42 6.58 16.87
N THR A 24 -15.39 7.27 16.38
CA THR A 24 -15.16 7.45 14.96
C THR A 24 -15.05 6.05 14.39
N SER A 25 -16.14 5.56 13.81
CA SER A 25 -16.13 4.35 13.02
C SER A 25 -15.00 4.50 11.99
N PRO A 26 -14.17 3.46 11.78
CA PRO A 26 -13.20 3.50 10.69
C PRO A 26 -13.97 3.76 9.39
N PRO A 27 -13.45 4.58 8.44
CA PRO A 27 -14.17 4.85 7.21
C PRO A 27 -14.46 3.53 6.49
N ALA A 28 -15.75 3.21 6.40
CA ALA A 28 -16.28 2.10 5.65
C ALA A 28 -16.18 2.42 4.15
N SER A 29 -14.97 2.35 3.61
CA SER A 29 -14.60 2.33 2.18
C SER A 29 -13.10 2.11 2.15
N GLY A 30 -12.63 0.91 1.81
CA GLY A 30 -11.22 0.47 1.89
C GLY A 30 -10.23 1.18 0.93
N ARG A 31 -10.46 2.45 0.59
CA ARG A 31 -9.57 3.27 -0.23
C ARG A 31 -8.62 4.03 0.69
N LEU A 32 -7.33 3.74 0.56
CA LEU A 32 -6.30 4.44 1.33
C LEU A 32 -6.29 5.92 0.95
N PRO A 33 -6.07 6.84 1.90
CA PRO A 33 -6.11 8.27 1.62
C PRO A 33 -4.90 8.66 0.76
N ILE A 34 -5.16 9.35 -0.36
CA ILE A 34 -4.12 9.84 -1.29
C ILE A 34 -3.21 10.87 -0.59
N VAL A 35 -3.77 11.66 0.33
CA VAL A 35 -3.05 12.55 1.25
C VAL A 35 -3.52 12.22 2.66
N LEU A 36 -2.60 12.05 3.60
CA LEU A 36 -2.94 11.69 4.97
C LEU A 36 -3.73 12.83 5.65
N PRO A 37 -4.57 12.55 6.66
CA PRO A 37 -5.42 13.55 7.29
C PRO A 37 -4.69 14.77 7.88
N ASP A 38 -3.40 14.63 8.17
CA ASP A 38 -2.52 15.68 8.69
C ASP A 38 -1.74 16.44 7.59
N GLY A 39 -2.06 16.19 6.32
CA GLY A 39 -1.41 16.81 5.16
C GLY A 39 0.04 16.33 4.92
N LYS A 40 0.54 15.39 5.72
CA LYS A 40 1.92 14.89 5.60
C LYS A 40 2.01 13.76 4.58
N PRO A 41 3.12 13.64 3.84
CA PRO A 41 3.32 12.53 2.92
C PRO A 41 3.72 11.23 3.66
N TYR A 42 3.78 10.12 2.93
CA TYR A 42 4.22 8.83 3.47
C TYR A 42 5.74 8.85 3.68
N ALA A 43 6.21 9.03 4.90
CA ALA A 43 7.64 9.25 5.17
C ALA A 43 8.33 8.07 5.87
N ASP A 44 7.60 7.05 6.32
CA ASP A 44 8.17 6.06 7.23
C ASP A 44 9.12 5.10 6.49
N PRO A 45 10.37 4.97 6.98
CA PRO A 45 11.33 4.01 6.44
C PRO A 45 10.98 2.61 6.93
N ASP A 46 10.04 1.96 6.25
CA ASP A 46 9.64 0.60 6.57
C ASP A 46 10.74 -0.42 6.21
N LEU A 47 11.41 -0.94 7.25
CA LEU A 47 12.46 -1.96 7.13
C LEU A 47 11.95 -3.29 6.55
N SER A 48 10.65 -3.52 6.54
CA SER A 48 10.05 -4.73 5.96
C SER A 48 10.07 -4.72 4.43
N ALA A 49 10.09 -3.53 3.82
CA ALA A 49 10.13 -3.32 2.37
C ALA A 49 11.53 -3.07 1.80
N ARG A 50 12.57 -3.11 2.64
CA ARG A 50 13.93 -3.27 2.11
C ARG A 50 13.99 -4.66 1.48
N GLY A 51 14.25 -4.70 0.18
CA GLY A 51 14.66 -5.93 -0.51
C GLY A 51 15.73 -6.64 0.32
N LEU A 52 15.79 -7.97 0.20
CA LEU A 52 16.76 -8.76 0.95
C LEU A 52 18.14 -8.07 0.88
N PRO A 53 18.84 -7.86 2.00
CA PRO A 53 20.22 -7.38 1.98
C PRO A 53 21.19 -8.29 1.18
N GLU A 54 20.69 -9.38 0.60
CA GLU A 54 21.48 -10.52 0.16
C GLU A 54 20.98 -11.13 -1.16
N ALA A 55 19.80 -10.80 -1.71
CA ALA A 55 19.37 -11.38 -2.99
C ALA A 55 20.33 -10.96 -4.12
N PRO A 56 20.97 -11.88 -4.87
CA PRO A 56 21.80 -11.50 -5.98
C PRO A 56 20.87 -10.94 -7.06
N TYR A 57 21.16 -9.73 -7.54
CA TYR A 57 20.63 -9.28 -8.82
C TYR A 57 20.98 -10.35 -9.88
N PRO A 58 20.08 -10.64 -10.84
CA PRO A 58 20.44 -11.50 -11.97
C PRO A 58 21.68 -10.92 -12.66
N GLY A 59 22.83 -11.58 -12.46
CA GLY A 59 24.15 -11.12 -12.93
C GLY A 59 25.29 -11.22 -11.90
N THR A 60 25.00 -11.36 -10.61
CA THR A 60 26.06 -11.51 -9.59
C THR A 60 26.48 -12.97 -9.40
N ARG A 61 27.61 -13.35 -10.00
CA ARG A 61 28.32 -14.62 -9.75
C ARG A 61 29.20 -14.47 -8.50
N ALA A 62 28.66 -14.73 -7.32
CA ALA A 62 29.50 -14.97 -6.13
C ALA A 62 28.90 -16.10 -5.27
N PRO A 63 29.71 -17.05 -4.78
CA PRO A 63 29.26 -18.09 -3.87
C PRO A 63 29.14 -17.48 -2.47
N ILE A 64 27.98 -16.90 -2.17
CA ILE A 64 27.66 -16.45 -0.81
C ILE A 64 27.35 -17.70 0.03
N GLN A 65 28.07 -17.92 1.13
CA GLN A 65 27.59 -18.83 2.18
C GLN A 65 26.44 -18.12 2.92
N TRP A 66 25.22 -18.46 2.54
CA TRP A 66 24.02 -17.86 3.08
C TRP A 66 23.78 -18.32 4.53
N PRO A 67 23.42 -17.41 5.47
CA PRO A 67 22.75 -17.86 6.68
C PRO A 67 21.50 -18.65 6.28
N GLN A 68 21.21 -19.77 6.95
CA GLN A 68 20.04 -20.60 6.66
C GLN A 68 18.77 -19.73 6.74
N LEU A 69 18.20 -19.37 5.59
CA LEU A 69 17.01 -18.54 5.51
C LEU A 69 15.86 -19.23 6.24
N SER A 70 15.10 -18.47 7.04
CA SER A 70 13.85 -18.99 7.62
C SER A 70 12.97 -19.61 6.52
N PRO A 71 12.18 -20.67 6.80
CA PRO A 71 11.33 -21.31 5.81
C PRO A 71 10.44 -20.33 5.04
N VAL A 72 9.83 -19.36 5.73
CA VAL A 72 9.01 -18.31 5.14
C VAL A 72 9.81 -17.46 4.15
N ARG A 73 11.00 -17.00 4.56
CA ARG A 73 11.84 -16.15 3.71
C ARG A 73 12.28 -16.86 2.43
N ARG A 74 12.68 -18.13 2.53
CA ARG A 74 13.02 -18.95 1.36
C ARG A 74 11.82 -19.10 0.42
N LEU A 75 10.64 -19.44 0.96
CA LEU A 75 9.42 -19.56 0.16
C LEU A 75 9.01 -18.23 -0.49
N SER A 76 9.12 -17.10 0.21
CA SER A 76 8.88 -15.78 -0.36
C SER A 76 9.83 -15.48 -1.52
N TYR A 77 11.11 -15.82 -1.38
CA TYR A 77 12.12 -15.61 -2.41
C TYR A 77 11.86 -16.48 -3.64
N GLU A 78 11.66 -17.79 -3.45
CA GLU A 78 11.32 -18.70 -4.54
C GLU A 78 10.00 -18.32 -5.22
N GLY A 79 9.04 -17.82 -4.45
CA GLY A 79 7.77 -17.31 -4.96
C GLY A 79 7.95 -16.08 -5.84
N TRP A 80 8.69 -15.08 -5.36
CA TRP A 80 9.00 -13.86 -6.12
C TRP A 80 9.81 -14.19 -7.38
N TRP A 81 10.85 -15.02 -7.26
CA TRP A 81 11.67 -15.44 -8.40
C TRP A 81 10.84 -16.17 -9.45
N ALA A 82 9.91 -17.03 -9.03
CA ALA A 82 8.97 -17.69 -9.93
C ALA A 82 8.05 -16.67 -10.64
N ALA A 83 7.59 -15.61 -9.95
CA ALA A 83 6.77 -14.58 -10.56
C ALA A 83 7.52 -13.82 -11.67
N VAL A 84 8.73 -13.34 -11.39
CA VAL A 84 9.54 -12.56 -12.36
C VAL A 84 10.09 -13.40 -13.52
N THR A 85 10.12 -14.72 -13.37
CA THR A 85 10.53 -15.67 -14.43
C THR A 85 9.32 -16.31 -15.15
N ASN A 86 8.14 -15.71 -15.06
CA ASN A 86 6.91 -16.15 -15.72
C ASN A 86 6.49 -17.60 -15.37
N ARG A 87 6.63 -17.97 -14.09
CA ARG A 87 6.18 -19.27 -13.53
C ARG A 87 5.08 -19.05 -12.47
N PRO A 88 3.89 -18.58 -12.86
CA PRO A 88 2.85 -18.13 -11.93
C PRO A 88 2.31 -19.24 -11.01
N SER A 89 2.29 -20.50 -11.47
CA SER A 89 1.85 -21.63 -10.63
C SER A 89 2.81 -21.90 -9.47
N ALA A 90 4.13 -21.83 -9.73
CA ALA A 90 5.15 -22.01 -8.70
C ALA A 90 5.15 -20.81 -7.72
N ALA A 91 4.99 -19.59 -8.24
CA ALA A 91 4.85 -18.39 -7.42
C ALA A 91 3.68 -18.51 -6.44
N ARG A 92 2.47 -18.83 -6.96
CA ARG A 92 1.27 -19.02 -6.14
C ARG A 92 1.46 -20.10 -5.08
N LEU A 93 2.04 -21.25 -5.43
CA LEU A 93 2.29 -22.34 -4.49
C LEU A 93 3.22 -21.91 -3.35
N ASN A 94 4.33 -21.25 -3.68
CA ASN A 94 5.33 -20.85 -2.68
C ASN A 94 4.80 -19.76 -1.75
N PHE A 95 4.12 -18.73 -2.28
CA PHE A 95 3.48 -17.72 -1.45
C PHE A 95 2.34 -18.30 -0.60
N ALA A 96 1.55 -19.24 -1.12
CA ALA A 96 0.51 -19.90 -0.34
C ALA A 96 1.08 -20.71 0.85
N ARG A 97 2.23 -21.37 0.64
CA ARG A 97 2.96 -22.05 1.73
C ARG A 97 3.51 -21.06 2.75
N ALA A 98 4.11 -19.97 2.30
CA ALA A 98 4.67 -18.94 3.18
C ALA A 98 3.58 -18.27 4.04
N LEU A 99 2.45 -17.90 3.42
CA LEU A 99 1.30 -17.27 4.09
C LEU A 99 0.60 -18.20 5.07
N ARG A 100 0.72 -19.53 4.91
CA ARG A 100 0.22 -20.51 5.88
C ARG A 100 1.07 -20.55 7.15
N ILE A 101 2.38 -20.38 7.02
CA ILE A 101 3.30 -20.39 8.15
C ILE A 101 3.23 -19.07 8.91
N THR A 102 3.31 -17.94 8.21
CA THR A 102 3.25 -16.62 8.84
C THR A 102 2.29 -15.71 8.07
N PRO A 103 0.99 -15.79 8.35
CA PRO A 103 -0.03 -15.03 7.62
C PRO A 103 0.10 -13.51 7.78
N ASN A 104 0.66 -13.05 8.90
CA ASN A 104 0.72 -11.64 9.28
C ASN A 104 2.17 -11.10 9.31
N ASP A 105 2.99 -11.49 8.33
CA ASP A 105 4.33 -10.92 8.15
C ASP A 105 4.30 -9.80 7.09
N ARG A 106 4.67 -8.58 7.49
CA ARG A 106 4.67 -7.41 6.60
C ARG A 106 5.57 -7.61 5.38
N ARG A 107 6.78 -8.16 5.56
CA ARG A 107 7.73 -8.37 4.46
C ARG A 107 7.19 -9.37 3.44
N LEU A 108 6.61 -10.47 3.90
CA LEU A 108 5.94 -11.47 3.06
C LEU A 108 4.80 -10.83 2.27
N LEU A 109 3.92 -10.05 2.93
CA LEU A 109 2.81 -9.38 2.25
C LEU A 109 3.30 -8.34 1.23
N TRP A 110 4.39 -7.63 1.54
CA TRP A 110 5.04 -6.73 0.60
C TRP A 110 5.58 -7.48 -0.62
N SER A 111 6.37 -8.55 -0.43
CA SER A 111 6.90 -9.36 -1.53
C SER A 111 5.79 -10.03 -2.34
N TYR A 112 4.73 -10.47 -1.68
CA TYR A 112 3.56 -11.07 -2.33
C TYR A 112 2.84 -10.05 -3.22
N GLY A 113 2.64 -8.81 -2.75
CA GLY A 113 2.03 -7.76 -3.56
C GLY A 113 2.79 -7.46 -4.85
N TRP A 114 4.12 -7.30 -4.75
CA TRP A 114 4.98 -7.12 -5.94
C TRP A 114 4.97 -8.32 -6.88
N ALA A 115 4.99 -9.54 -6.34
CA ALA A 115 4.88 -10.74 -7.17
C ALA A 115 3.54 -10.80 -7.91
N GLN A 116 2.45 -10.35 -7.29
CA GLN A 116 1.14 -10.29 -7.94
C GLN A 116 1.10 -9.26 -9.07
N LEU A 117 1.76 -8.10 -8.92
CA LEU A 117 1.93 -7.15 -10.05
C LEU A 117 2.70 -7.78 -11.22
N ASN A 118 3.79 -8.50 -10.92
CA ASN A 118 4.55 -9.23 -11.93
C ASN A 118 3.76 -10.39 -12.57
N MET A 119 2.74 -10.92 -11.90
CA MET A 119 1.83 -11.91 -12.47
C MET A 119 0.62 -11.29 -13.20
N GLY A 120 0.48 -9.96 -13.20
CA GLY A 120 -0.64 -9.27 -13.83
C GLY A 120 -1.94 -9.30 -13.02
N GLU A 121 -1.84 -9.48 -11.70
CA GLU A 121 -2.98 -9.64 -10.78
C GLU A 121 -3.12 -8.43 -9.83
N PRO A 122 -3.49 -7.23 -10.32
CA PRO A 122 -3.49 -6.01 -9.53
C PRO A 122 -4.46 -6.04 -8.33
N ALA A 123 -5.59 -6.73 -8.45
CA ALA A 123 -6.54 -6.88 -7.35
C ALA A 123 -5.91 -7.64 -6.16
N MET A 124 -5.13 -8.69 -6.44
CA MET A 124 -4.43 -9.45 -5.42
C MET A 124 -3.27 -8.65 -4.81
N ALA A 125 -2.57 -7.85 -5.62
CA ALA A 125 -1.54 -6.94 -5.14
C ALA A 125 -2.12 -5.90 -4.16
N MET A 126 -3.24 -5.27 -4.53
CA MET A 126 -3.95 -4.31 -3.68
C MET A 126 -4.32 -4.92 -2.33
N ALA A 127 -4.92 -6.11 -2.32
CA ALA A 127 -5.29 -6.81 -1.09
C ALA A 127 -4.08 -7.11 -0.19
N ALA A 128 -2.93 -7.48 -0.79
CA ALA A 128 -1.70 -7.74 -0.05
C ALA A 128 -1.15 -6.46 0.60
N PHE A 129 -1.12 -5.34 -0.11
CA PHE A 129 -0.64 -4.07 0.42
C PHE A 129 -1.58 -3.49 1.49
N GLN A 130 -2.90 -3.57 1.30
CA GLN A 130 -3.89 -3.20 2.31
C GLN A 130 -3.71 -4.02 3.59
N ARG A 131 -3.50 -5.33 3.45
CA ARG A 131 -3.23 -6.20 4.60
C ARG A 131 -1.92 -5.86 5.29
N ASN A 132 -0.84 -5.55 4.55
CA ASN A 132 0.42 -5.09 5.14
C ASN A 132 0.20 -3.85 6.01
N LEU A 133 -0.51 -2.85 5.48
CA LEU A 133 -0.78 -1.61 6.18
C LEU A 133 -1.68 -1.83 7.40
N ALA A 134 -2.67 -2.72 7.31
CA ALA A 134 -3.54 -3.06 8.44
C ALA A 134 -2.79 -3.68 9.63
N LEU A 135 -1.62 -4.30 9.41
CA LEU A 135 -0.79 -4.83 10.51
C LEU A 135 -0.17 -3.72 11.35
N ARG A 136 0.07 -2.54 10.77
CA ARG A 136 0.54 -1.35 11.48
C ARG A 136 -0.14 -0.11 10.91
N PRO A 137 -1.38 0.19 11.33
CA PRO A 137 -2.18 1.27 10.77
C PRO A 137 -1.57 2.67 10.97
N ASN A 138 -0.69 2.81 11.96
CA ASN A 138 -0.01 4.06 12.26
C ASN A 138 1.27 4.27 11.43
N ASP A 139 1.80 3.20 10.83
CA ASP A 139 2.98 3.29 9.97
C ASP A 139 2.55 3.76 8.58
N ARG A 140 3.27 4.71 8.01
CA ARG A 140 3.03 5.32 6.69
C ARG A 140 4.21 5.02 5.76
N PRO A 141 4.34 3.75 5.31
CA PRO A 141 5.49 3.32 4.54
C PRO A 141 5.69 4.17 3.28
N ARG A 142 6.88 4.78 3.14
CA ARG A 142 7.22 5.64 1.99
C ARG A 142 7.16 4.94 0.62
N TRP A 143 7.26 3.60 0.60
CA TRP A 143 7.20 2.79 -0.62
C TRP A 143 5.78 2.59 -1.15
N LEU A 144 4.77 2.79 -0.30
CA LEU A 144 3.39 2.42 -0.61
C LEU A 144 2.76 3.27 -1.71
N PRO A 145 2.92 4.61 -1.74
CA PRO A 145 2.32 5.41 -2.81
C PRO A 145 2.73 4.97 -4.22
N MET A 146 4.02 4.67 -4.44
CA MET A 146 4.50 4.19 -5.74
C MET A 146 3.95 2.78 -6.05
N ALA A 147 3.88 1.89 -5.06
CA ALA A 147 3.29 0.57 -5.25
C ALA A 147 1.81 0.64 -5.64
N LEU A 148 1.04 1.55 -5.02
CA LEU A 148 -0.36 1.79 -5.36
C LEU A 148 -0.51 2.42 -6.74
N ALA A 149 0.33 3.39 -7.09
CA ALA A 149 0.35 3.98 -8.44
C ALA A 149 0.49 2.90 -9.52
N LEU A 150 1.46 2.00 -9.38
CA LEU A 150 1.67 0.88 -10.30
C LEU A 150 0.53 -0.14 -10.29
N THR A 151 -0.08 -0.37 -9.12
CA THR A 151 -1.24 -1.27 -9.01
C THR A 151 -2.44 -0.72 -9.77
N TYR A 152 -2.72 0.58 -9.65
CA TYR A 152 -3.79 1.23 -10.42
C TYR A 152 -3.45 1.32 -11.91
N THR A 153 -2.18 1.51 -12.28
CA THR A 153 -1.74 1.43 -13.67
C THR A 153 -2.05 0.07 -14.28
N ALA A 154 -1.68 -1.00 -13.57
CA ALA A 154 -1.96 -2.38 -13.98
C ALA A 154 -3.47 -2.69 -14.05
N ALA A 155 -4.29 -2.03 -13.22
CA ALA A 155 -5.75 -2.12 -13.27
C ALA A 155 -6.38 -1.26 -14.38
N GLY A 156 -5.61 -0.39 -15.05
CA GLY A 156 -6.11 0.55 -16.06
C GLY A 156 -6.79 1.80 -15.50
N GLU A 157 -6.74 2.02 -14.18
CA GLU A 157 -7.34 3.17 -13.50
C GLU A 157 -6.42 4.40 -13.56
N ARG A 158 -6.45 5.09 -14.70
CA ARG A 158 -5.51 6.18 -15.03
C ARG A 158 -5.47 7.31 -14.00
N ASP A 159 -6.63 7.83 -13.63
CA ASP A 159 -6.73 8.98 -12.72
C ASP A 159 -6.22 8.64 -11.32
N ALA A 160 -6.55 7.43 -10.84
CA ALA A 160 -6.08 6.94 -9.56
C ALA A 160 -4.56 6.72 -9.58
N ALA A 161 -4.03 6.14 -10.65
CA ALA A 161 -2.59 5.94 -10.84
C ALA A 161 -1.82 7.26 -10.80
N ALA A 162 -2.26 8.27 -11.55
CA ALA A 162 -1.65 9.60 -11.57
C ALA A 162 -1.73 10.30 -10.21
N ALA A 163 -2.86 10.18 -9.50
CA ALA A 163 -3.00 10.75 -8.17
C ALA A 163 -2.03 10.11 -7.15
N TRP A 164 -1.90 8.78 -7.15
CA TRP A 164 -0.95 8.08 -6.29
C TRP A 164 0.51 8.34 -6.64
N TYR A 165 0.82 8.56 -7.91
CA TYR A 165 2.15 8.94 -8.35
C TYR A 165 2.55 10.33 -7.85
N ARG A 166 1.63 11.32 -7.89
CA ARG A 166 1.87 12.62 -7.23
C ARG A 166 2.15 12.46 -5.74
N THR A 167 1.41 11.61 -5.03
CA THR A 167 1.71 11.29 -3.63
C THR A 167 3.08 10.64 -3.45
N ALA A 168 3.49 9.77 -4.37
CA ALA A 168 4.83 9.18 -4.35
C ALA A 168 5.92 10.24 -4.49
N ALA A 169 5.76 11.18 -5.43
CA ALA A 169 6.65 12.32 -5.61
C ALA A 169 6.75 13.21 -4.37
N LEU A 170 5.65 13.43 -3.65
CA LEU A 170 5.64 14.16 -2.37
C LEU A 170 6.31 13.38 -1.23
N SER A 171 6.23 12.05 -1.27
CA SER A 171 6.70 11.14 -0.22
C SER A 171 8.19 10.84 -0.29
N ASP A 172 8.73 10.67 -1.50
CA ASP A 172 10.16 10.54 -1.72
C ASP A 172 10.55 11.32 -2.99
N PRO A 173 10.74 12.65 -2.88
CA PRO A 173 11.07 13.50 -4.02
C PRO A 173 12.38 13.12 -4.71
N MET A 174 13.31 12.47 -3.98
CA MET A 174 14.59 12.04 -4.54
C MET A 174 14.43 10.84 -5.47
N GLN A 175 13.49 9.94 -5.19
CA GLN A 175 13.22 8.76 -6.02
C GLN A 175 12.16 9.04 -7.10
N TRP A 176 11.09 9.75 -6.73
CA TRP A 176 9.86 9.86 -7.52
C TRP A 176 9.52 11.28 -7.96
N GLY A 177 10.34 12.28 -7.63
CA GLY A 177 10.03 13.69 -7.86
C GLY A 177 10.06 14.16 -9.32
N SER A 178 10.61 13.35 -10.23
CA SER A 178 10.55 13.62 -11.66
C SER A 178 10.66 12.34 -12.48
N ASP A 179 10.14 12.36 -13.71
CA ASP A 179 10.16 11.22 -14.62
C ASP A 179 11.58 10.69 -14.85
N HIS A 180 12.57 11.59 -14.99
CA HIS A 180 13.98 11.21 -15.09
C HIS A 180 14.48 10.45 -13.86
N GLN A 181 14.11 10.91 -12.65
CA GLN A 181 14.49 10.23 -11.41
C GLN A 181 13.84 8.85 -11.30
N VAL A 182 12.58 8.75 -11.72
CA VAL A 182 11.82 7.50 -11.71
C VAL A 182 12.48 6.49 -12.62
N LEU A 183 12.72 6.85 -13.88
CA LEU A 183 13.39 5.98 -14.85
C LEU A 183 14.77 5.52 -14.39
N ARG A 184 15.55 6.41 -13.76
CA ARG A 184 16.85 6.07 -13.17
C ARG A 184 16.72 5.10 -12.00
N THR A 185 15.73 5.31 -11.13
CA THR A 185 15.48 4.47 -9.94
C THR A 185 15.00 3.07 -10.34
N THR A 186 14.26 2.96 -11.44
CA THR A 186 13.65 1.71 -11.90
C THR A 186 14.45 1.01 -13.00
N LEU A 187 15.69 1.42 -13.26
CA LEU A 187 16.51 0.87 -14.35
C LEU A 187 16.69 -0.65 -14.22
N GLU A 188 17.02 -1.10 -13.00
CA GLU A 188 17.28 -2.50 -12.66
C GLU A 188 16.02 -3.29 -12.29
N TRP A 189 14.84 -2.68 -12.42
CA TRP A 189 13.58 -3.38 -12.17
C TRP A 189 13.30 -4.39 -13.29
N THR A 190 12.36 -5.29 -13.06
CA THR A 190 12.00 -6.28 -14.08
C THR A 190 11.45 -5.60 -15.34
N PRO A 191 11.55 -6.24 -16.52
CA PRO A 191 10.96 -5.68 -17.74
C PRO A 191 9.47 -5.35 -17.61
N GLN A 192 8.71 -6.17 -16.88
CA GLN A 192 7.27 -5.98 -16.67
C GLN A 192 6.98 -4.80 -15.74
N GLU A 193 7.74 -4.64 -14.66
CA GLU A 193 7.61 -3.47 -13.80
C GLU A 193 8.00 -2.18 -14.55
N ARG A 194 9.05 -2.20 -15.37
CA ARG A 194 9.41 -1.04 -16.21
C ARG A 194 8.34 -0.69 -17.24
N ALA A 195 7.65 -1.68 -17.81
CA ALA A 195 6.52 -1.43 -18.69
C ALA A 195 5.38 -0.70 -17.96
N LEU A 196 5.07 -1.11 -16.72
CA LEU A 196 4.11 -0.41 -15.86
C LEU A 196 4.57 1.00 -15.51
N VAL A 197 5.86 1.22 -15.26
CA VAL A 197 6.42 2.54 -15.01
C VAL A 197 6.23 3.45 -16.23
N SER A 198 6.59 2.99 -17.43
CA SER A 198 6.37 3.77 -18.66
C SER A 198 4.90 4.15 -18.84
N GLN A 199 3.98 3.20 -18.66
CA GLN A 199 2.55 3.45 -18.75
C GLN A 199 2.04 4.42 -17.68
N LEU A 200 2.58 4.36 -16.46
CA LEU A 200 2.26 5.30 -15.39
C LEU A 200 2.64 6.73 -15.77
N LEU A 201 3.84 6.92 -16.34
CA LEU A 201 4.31 8.24 -16.78
C LEU A 201 3.43 8.80 -17.91
N GLU A 202 2.98 7.95 -18.83
CA GLU A 202 2.01 8.36 -19.86
C GLU A 202 0.68 8.82 -19.26
N TYR A 203 0.16 8.11 -18.24
CA TYR A 203 -1.06 8.51 -17.54
C TYR A 203 -0.90 9.85 -16.82
N ALA A 204 0.24 10.05 -16.14
CA ALA A 204 0.55 11.32 -15.48
C ALA A 204 0.63 12.48 -16.48
N ALA A 205 1.36 12.30 -17.58
CA ALA A 205 1.50 13.33 -18.62
C ALA A 205 0.17 13.68 -19.30
N GLN A 206 -0.77 12.73 -19.41
CA GLN A 206 -2.12 13.00 -19.94
C GLN A 206 -3.00 13.74 -18.93
N GLY A 207 -2.90 13.40 -17.65
CA GLY A 207 -3.62 14.08 -16.57
C GLY A 207 -3.22 15.55 -16.45
N ASP A 208 -1.92 15.85 -16.51
CA ASP A 208 -1.40 17.23 -16.45
C ASP A 208 -1.86 18.08 -17.65
N ARG A 209 -2.08 17.47 -18.82
CA ARG A 209 -2.64 18.13 -20.01
C ARG A 209 -4.16 18.32 -19.94
N ALA A 210 -4.86 17.58 -19.09
CA ALA A 210 -6.29 17.73 -18.87
C ALA A 210 -6.62 18.80 -17.81
N GLU A 211 -5.68 19.09 -16.88
CA GLU A 211 -5.84 20.14 -15.87
C GLU A 211 -5.53 21.63 -16.25
N PRO A 212 -5.08 22.03 -17.46
CA PRO A 212 -4.70 23.43 -17.71
C PRO A 212 -5.89 24.38 -17.99
N ALA A 213 -7.15 23.93 -17.97
CA ALA A 213 -8.32 24.75 -18.34
C ALA A 213 -9.46 24.84 -17.31
N SER A 214 -9.41 24.09 -16.20
CA SER A 214 -10.48 24.07 -15.19
C SER A 214 -10.27 25.10 -14.07
N PHE A 215 -9.02 25.43 -13.73
CA PHE A 215 -8.71 26.41 -12.68
C PHE A 215 -8.75 27.88 -13.15
N ALA A 216 -8.60 28.15 -14.46
CA ALA A 216 -8.71 29.50 -15.00
C ALA A 216 -10.15 30.09 -14.98
N ARG A 217 -11.18 29.26 -14.73
CA ARG A 217 -12.59 29.70 -14.69
C ARG A 217 -13.15 30.00 -13.31
N LEU A 218 -12.39 29.75 -12.24
CA LEU A 218 -12.81 30.06 -10.85
C LEU A 218 -12.17 31.32 -10.28
N ALA A 219 -11.29 32.00 -11.02
CA ALA A 219 -10.68 33.27 -10.63
C ALA A 219 -11.38 34.52 -11.23
N GLU A 220 -12.48 34.34 -11.98
CA GLU A 220 -13.23 35.45 -12.61
C GLU A 220 -14.70 35.53 -12.15
N ARG A 221 -15.04 35.11 -10.92
CA ARG A 221 -16.36 35.39 -10.33
C ARG A 221 -16.26 35.88 -8.90
#